data_AF-A0A7L3BQR8-F1
#
_entry.id   AF-A0A7L3BQR8-F1
#
_cell.length_a   1.000
_cell.length_b   1.000
_cell.length_c   1.000
_cell.angle_alpha   90.00
_cell.angle_beta   90.00
_cell.angle_gamma   90.00
#
_symmetry.space_group_name_H-M   'P 1'
#
loop_
_entity.id
_entity.type
_entity.pdbx_description
1 polymer ?
#
loop_
_entity_poly.entity_id
_entity_poly.type
_entity_poly.pdbx_seq_one_letter_code
_entity_poly.pdbx_strand_id
1 'polypeptide(L)'
;TSTVIQFSWKPQGGTRDSPYRVYLWGGSHEMKRSLNETSTVFGNLLSDHEYQISVDVSTCSKNVSTSLTIRTAAEVFNGTTRITNEVFIPEYQNKSSRAFKDFETKFIKEIEKHLPQKILELIKEKKMRIVINSIKNGSVIVVFDIVLDTGENITKTEISDAFIEALNMSTVLKADLKKTVIEARNSCQPGLNDCSQHATCNAEGASYSCQCNAGFRDDSPQVPGRVCQRKQNLPSQQMTTVPPKSAIARFTGSTANSIFTTTFASGPCMPVSIKVQNVTGEAIQFSWTGGRRGSLYTISLMDGNQEINKTTTKETKTMFKHLLPGHVYTISVAVLSCAENSWTSASVRTDPVSCFNRTEFCLPQNTGCPDLKYIVCSNYQAFACSVLLKSQTFNHTLYNSDSEGYKTMSESIKTKVVREMRIKLKDDHFDIIMLGFRPGSVIAYFISLLQKQEPVNVKVMQEYLSQILKSKFGDQTEVTVQCK
;
A
#
# COMPACT_ATOMS: atom_id res chain seq x y z
N THR A 1 14.86 -18.10 -4.64
CA THR A 1 15.12 -17.93 -6.09
C THR A 1 13.84 -17.48 -6.76
N SER A 2 13.75 -17.51 -8.09
CA SER A 2 12.53 -17.15 -8.83
C SER A 2 11.36 -18.10 -8.58
N THR A 3 11.63 -19.39 -8.40
CA THR A 3 10.58 -20.44 -8.33
C THR A 3 10.65 -21.31 -7.08
N VAL A 4 11.67 -21.10 -6.23
CA VAL A 4 11.91 -21.89 -5.02
C VAL A 4 12.13 -20.99 -3.81
N ILE A 5 11.44 -21.32 -2.73
CA ILE A 5 11.59 -20.75 -1.39
C ILE A 5 12.14 -21.85 -0.49
N GLN A 6 13.31 -21.61 0.12
CA GLN A 6 13.88 -22.46 1.16
C GLN A 6 14.07 -21.61 2.41
N PHE A 7 13.63 -22.12 3.56
CA PHE A 7 13.80 -21.43 4.83
C PHE A 7 13.96 -22.39 6.00
N SER A 8 14.44 -21.84 7.11
CA SER A 8 14.59 -22.52 8.39
C SER A 8 14.16 -21.61 9.53
N TRP A 9 13.81 -22.19 10.67
CA TRP A 9 13.41 -21.48 11.87
C TRP A 9 14.12 -22.03 13.10
N LYS A 10 14.18 -21.23 14.17
CA LYS A 10 14.76 -21.63 15.46
C LYS A 10 13.69 -21.57 16.54
N PRO A 11 13.37 -22.68 17.23
CA PRO A 11 12.44 -22.64 18.35
C PRO A 11 13.06 -21.89 19.55
N GLN A 12 12.29 -21.01 20.18
CA GLN A 12 12.68 -20.36 21.43
C GLN A 12 12.22 -21.21 22.64
N GLY A 13 12.87 -22.36 22.83
CA GLY A 13 12.60 -23.31 23.92
C GLY A 13 11.46 -24.30 23.66
N GLY A 14 11.39 -25.35 24.49
CA GLY A 14 10.43 -26.47 24.41
C GLY A 14 11.07 -27.82 24.02
N THR A 15 10.52 -28.93 24.51
CA THR A 15 10.87 -30.29 24.05
C THR A 15 10.22 -30.58 22.70
N ARG A 16 10.88 -31.39 21.88
CA ARG A 16 10.63 -31.61 20.44
C ARG A 16 9.37 -32.45 20.16
N ASP A 17 8.33 -32.33 20.97
CA ASP A 17 7.25 -33.32 21.07
C ASP A 17 6.04 -33.01 20.18
N SER A 18 6.00 -31.85 19.50
CA SER A 18 4.88 -31.46 18.63
C SER A 18 5.33 -31.06 17.21
N PRO A 19 4.64 -31.52 16.16
CA PRO A 19 4.96 -31.17 14.78
C PRO A 19 4.68 -29.69 14.51
N TYR A 20 5.51 -29.07 13.68
CA TYR A 20 5.28 -27.73 13.13
C TYR A 20 4.29 -27.82 11.96
N ARG A 21 3.29 -26.94 11.96
CA ARG A 21 2.41 -26.70 10.82
C ARG A 21 2.93 -25.48 10.08
N VAL A 22 3.34 -25.69 8.84
CA VAL A 22 3.93 -24.66 8.00
C VAL A 22 2.97 -24.33 6.87
N TYR A 23 2.70 -23.05 6.69
CA TYR A 23 1.81 -22.51 5.69
C TYR A 23 2.58 -21.57 4.78
N LEU A 24 2.32 -21.66 3.47
CA LEU A 24 2.77 -20.70 2.48
C LEU A 24 1.53 -20.16 1.75
N TRP A 25 1.30 -18.87 1.85
CA TRP A 25 0.19 -18.16 1.24
C TRP A 25 0.68 -17.31 0.08
N GLY A 26 0.10 -17.47 -1.12
CA GLY A 26 0.33 -16.62 -2.28
C GLY A 26 -1.00 -16.27 -2.93
N GLY A 27 -1.55 -15.09 -2.63
CA GLY A 27 -2.92 -14.73 -3.00
C GLY A 27 -3.95 -15.68 -2.39
N SER A 28 -4.70 -16.40 -3.22
CA SER A 28 -5.70 -17.39 -2.78
C SER A 28 -5.15 -18.81 -2.67
N HIS A 29 -3.88 -19.04 -2.98
CA HIS A 29 -3.26 -20.36 -2.96
C HIS A 29 -2.58 -20.62 -1.61
N GLU A 30 -2.92 -21.74 -0.99
CA GLU A 30 -2.35 -22.20 0.28
C GLU A 30 -1.60 -23.51 0.06
N MET A 31 -0.34 -23.55 0.47
CA MET A 31 0.42 -24.78 0.59
C MET A 31 0.68 -25.07 2.07
N LYS A 32 0.33 -26.26 2.53
CA LYS A 32 0.48 -26.68 3.93
C LYS A 32 1.40 -27.88 4.06
N ARG A 33 2.28 -27.87 5.05
CA ARG A 33 3.11 -29.02 5.46
C ARG A 33 3.04 -29.22 6.97
N SER A 34 3.12 -30.47 7.40
CA SER A 34 3.28 -30.85 8.81
C SER A 34 4.63 -31.56 8.95
N LEU A 35 5.55 -31.00 9.74
CA LEU A 35 6.96 -31.41 9.77
C LEU A 35 7.48 -31.47 11.20
N ASN A 36 8.39 -32.41 11.47
CA ASN A 36 9.12 -32.48 12.76
C ASN A 36 10.48 -31.75 12.70
N GLU A 37 10.90 -31.36 11.51
CA GLU A 37 12.14 -30.65 11.22
C GLU A 37 11.95 -29.14 11.35
N THR A 38 13.05 -28.38 11.37
CA THR A 38 13.06 -26.91 11.49
C THR A 38 13.43 -26.20 10.19
N SER A 39 13.21 -26.86 9.05
CA SER A 39 13.46 -26.33 7.71
C SER A 39 12.52 -26.95 6.69
N THR A 40 12.24 -26.24 5.60
CA THR A 40 11.47 -26.79 4.49
C THR A 40 11.75 -26.05 3.17
N VAL A 41 11.26 -26.64 2.07
CA VAL A 41 11.39 -26.11 0.71
C VAL A 41 10.01 -26.14 0.02
N PHE A 42 9.68 -25.03 -0.62
CA PHE A 42 8.55 -24.90 -1.54
C PHE A 42 9.07 -24.58 -2.94
N GLY A 43 8.61 -25.32 -3.94
CA GLY A 43 8.95 -25.11 -5.34
C GLY A 43 7.70 -24.86 -6.19
N ASN A 44 7.91 -24.66 -7.49
CA ASN A 44 6.86 -24.32 -8.46
C ASN A 44 6.13 -23.00 -8.13
N LEU A 45 6.87 -22.04 -7.60
CA LEU A 45 6.38 -20.72 -7.24
C LEU A 45 6.45 -19.76 -8.42
N LEU A 46 5.65 -18.70 -8.37
CA LEU A 46 5.70 -17.61 -9.34
C LEU A 46 6.83 -16.66 -8.95
N SER A 47 7.64 -16.23 -9.92
CA SER A 47 8.66 -15.19 -9.75
C SER A 47 8.02 -13.81 -9.53
N ASP A 48 8.72 -12.86 -8.92
CA ASP A 48 8.15 -11.55 -8.56
C ASP A 48 6.80 -11.63 -7.82
N HIS A 49 6.63 -12.63 -6.97
CA HIS A 49 5.40 -12.84 -6.24
C HIS A 49 5.67 -12.84 -4.74
N GLU A 50 4.77 -12.19 -4.01
CA GLU A 50 4.84 -12.11 -2.57
C GLU A 50 4.18 -13.34 -1.95
N TYR A 51 4.90 -13.97 -1.04
CA TYR A 51 4.42 -15.10 -0.28
C TYR A 51 4.54 -14.81 1.21
N GLN A 52 3.49 -15.13 1.96
CA GLN A 52 3.52 -15.12 3.42
C GLN A 52 3.74 -16.54 3.93
N ILE A 53 4.84 -16.75 4.64
CA ILE A 53 5.16 -17.99 5.33
C ILE A 53 4.64 -17.86 6.76
N SER A 54 3.93 -18.87 7.27
CA SER A 54 3.60 -19.01 8.69
C SER A 54 4.11 -20.34 9.22
N VAL A 55 4.72 -20.32 10.40
CA VAL A 55 5.12 -21.52 11.14
C VAL A 55 4.39 -21.53 12.47
N ASP A 56 3.54 -22.54 12.64
CA ASP A 56 2.70 -22.72 13.80
C ASP A 56 3.14 -23.96 14.58
N VAL A 57 3.22 -23.84 15.90
CA VAL A 57 3.46 -24.98 16.79
C VAL A 57 2.50 -24.91 17.97
N SER A 58 1.91 -26.06 18.30
CA SER A 58 1.11 -26.22 19.51
C SER A 58 2.05 -26.62 20.64
N THR A 59 2.19 -25.77 21.65
CA THR A 59 2.93 -26.09 22.89
C THR A 59 1.94 -26.26 24.04
N CYS A 60 2.38 -26.81 25.18
CA CYS A 60 1.59 -27.12 26.38
C CYS A 60 0.71 -25.93 26.84
N SER A 61 -0.46 -25.78 26.22
CA SER A 61 -1.52 -24.77 26.44
C SER A 61 -1.52 -23.49 25.55
N LYS A 62 -0.66 -23.33 24.54
CA LYS A 62 -0.71 -22.19 23.59
C LYS A 62 -0.28 -22.56 22.17
N ASN A 63 -1.01 -22.04 21.18
CA ASN A 63 -0.56 -22.01 19.78
C ASN A 63 0.38 -20.81 19.60
N VAL A 64 1.63 -21.09 19.23
CA VAL A 64 2.61 -20.07 18.86
C VAL A 64 2.70 -20.06 17.34
N SER A 65 2.56 -18.88 16.74
CA SER A 65 2.66 -18.68 15.30
C SER A 65 3.64 -17.54 15.02
N THR A 66 4.49 -17.73 14.03
CA THR A 66 5.39 -16.70 13.51
C THR A 66 5.26 -16.65 12.00
N SER A 67 5.30 -15.44 11.43
CA SER A 67 5.19 -15.27 9.98
C SER A 67 6.28 -14.38 9.40
N LEU A 68 6.62 -14.63 8.15
CA LEU A 68 7.54 -13.82 7.35
C LEU A 68 6.95 -13.63 5.96
N THR A 69 7.02 -12.40 5.45
CA THR A 69 6.68 -12.10 4.06
C THR A 69 7.96 -12.08 3.23
N ILE A 70 7.95 -12.78 2.10
CA ILE A 70 9.08 -12.80 1.17
C ILE A 70 8.60 -12.63 -0.27
N ARG A 71 9.45 -12.07 -1.14
CA ARG A 71 9.18 -11.95 -2.57
C ARG A 71 10.19 -12.80 -3.36
N THR A 72 9.69 -13.63 -4.26
CA THR A 72 10.53 -14.43 -5.16
C THR A 72 11.31 -13.53 -6.11
N ALA A 73 12.55 -13.92 -6.44
CA ALA A 73 13.45 -13.08 -7.22
C ALA A 73 13.01 -13.00 -8.69
N ALA A 74 13.19 -11.85 -9.32
CA ALA A 74 12.95 -11.66 -10.75
C ALA A 74 13.63 -10.39 -11.27
N GLU A 75 13.85 -10.35 -12.58
CA GLU A 75 14.06 -9.12 -13.33
C GLU A 75 12.73 -8.69 -13.94
N VAL A 76 12.27 -7.47 -13.63
CA VAL A 76 10.96 -6.98 -14.08
C VAL A 76 11.08 -5.73 -14.91
N PHE A 77 10.38 -5.73 -16.05
CA PHE A 77 10.30 -4.59 -16.96
C PHE A 77 8.85 -4.10 -17.04
N ASN A 78 8.64 -2.82 -16.76
CA ASN A 78 7.36 -2.15 -16.88
C ASN A 78 7.11 -1.76 -18.33
N GLY A 79 6.00 -2.23 -18.88
CA GLY A 79 5.48 -1.85 -20.19
C GLY A 79 4.24 -0.96 -20.05
N THR A 80 4.17 0.09 -20.86
CA THR A 80 2.94 0.87 -21.07
C THR A 80 2.72 1.02 -22.56
N THR A 81 1.51 0.72 -23.04
CA THR A 81 1.14 0.93 -24.45
C THR A 81 -0.32 1.37 -24.56
N ARG A 82 -0.63 2.15 -25.61
CA ARG A 82 -1.99 2.62 -25.89
C ARG A 82 -2.55 1.87 -27.10
N ILE A 83 -3.64 1.13 -26.90
CA ILE A 83 -4.36 0.43 -27.96
C ILE A 83 -5.46 1.35 -28.51
N THR A 84 -5.39 1.64 -29.81
CA THR A 84 -6.20 2.67 -30.47
C THR A 84 -7.49 2.13 -31.09
N ASN A 85 -7.55 0.84 -31.41
CA ASN A 85 -8.73 0.17 -31.98
C ASN A 85 -9.63 -0.49 -30.93
N GLU A 86 -9.38 -0.23 -29.64
CA GLU A 86 -10.15 -0.77 -28.52
C GLU A 86 -10.83 0.36 -27.76
N VAL A 87 -12.07 0.13 -27.36
CA VAL A 87 -12.87 1.07 -26.57
C VAL A 87 -12.78 0.66 -25.11
N PHE A 88 -12.46 1.63 -24.25
CA PHE A 88 -12.42 1.39 -22.82
C PHE A 88 -13.83 1.14 -22.27
N ILE A 89 -13.98 0.09 -21.47
CA ILE A 89 -15.21 -0.22 -20.73
C ILE A 89 -14.93 -0.27 -19.21
N PRO A 90 -15.89 0.12 -18.34
CA PRO A 90 -15.66 0.20 -16.89
C PRO A 90 -15.20 -1.13 -16.25
N GLU A 91 -15.59 -2.27 -16.82
CA GLU A 91 -15.24 -3.61 -16.34
C GLU A 91 -13.72 -3.86 -16.38
N TYR A 92 -12.98 -3.14 -17.22
CA TYR A 92 -11.52 -3.18 -17.26
C TYR A 92 -10.84 -2.63 -16.00
N GLN A 93 -11.56 -1.92 -15.13
CA GLN A 93 -11.01 -1.50 -13.84
C GLN A 93 -10.94 -2.65 -12.83
N ASN A 94 -11.72 -3.72 -13.05
CA ASN A 94 -11.77 -4.88 -12.17
C ASN A 94 -11.05 -6.06 -12.82
N LYS A 95 -9.85 -6.40 -12.32
CA LYS A 95 -9.05 -7.55 -12.81
C LYS A 95 -9.77 -8.90 -12.76
N SER A 96 -10.73 -9.04 -11.85
CA SER A 96 -11.49 -10.29 -11.72
C SER A 96 -12.65 -10.37 -12.72
N SER A 97 -13.00 -9.28 -13.41
CA SER A 97 -14.08 -9.25 -14.38
C SER A 97 -13.77 -10.14 -15.59
N ARG A 98 -14.83 -10.66 -16.21
CA ARG A 98 -14.70 -11.45 -17.44
C ARG A 98 -14.07 -10.62 -18.56
N ALA A 99 -14.49 -9.36 -18.71
CA ALA A 99 -13.98 -8.49 -19.76
C ALA A 99 -12.47 -8.20 -19.62
N PHE A 100 -11.99 -7.99 -18.39
CA PHE A 100 -10.55 -7.83 -18.14
C PHE A 100 -9.78 -9.10 -18.52
N LYS A 101 -10.24 -10.26 -18.06
CA LYS A 101 -9.60 -11.56 -18.35
C LYS A 101 -9.60 -11.91 -19.84
N ASP A 102 -10.69 -11.59 -20.54
CA ASP A 102 -10.80 -11.78 -21.98
C ASP A 102 -9.83 -10.86 -22.73
N PHE A 103 -9.72 -9.59 -22.32
CA PHE A 103 -8.73 -8.66 -22.87
C PHE A 103 -7.30 -9.10 -22.55
N GLU A 104 -7.02 -9.53 -21.33
CA GLU A 104 -5.70 -10.02 -20.91
C GLU A 104 -5.26 -11.20 -21.75
N THR A 105 -6.15 -12.18 -21.93
CA THR A 105 -5.91 -13.34 -22.80
C THR A 105 -5.66 -12.91 -24.25
N LYS A 106 -6.45 -11.96 -24.76
CA LYS A 106 -6.30 -11.42 -26.12
C LYS A 106 -4.95 -10.72 -26.30
N PHE A 107 -4.58 -9.86 -25.36
CA PHE A 107 -3.32 -9.11 -25.38
C PHE A 107 -2.12 -10.05 -25.36
N ILE A 108 -2.07 -10.95 -24.39
CA ILE A 108 -0.93 -11.87 -24.24
C ILE A 108 -0.78 -12.78 -25.47
N LYS A 109 -1.86 -13.41 -25.94
CA LYS A 109 -1.80 -14.31 -27.11
C LYS A 109 -1.33 -13.61 -28.38
N GLU A 110 -1.76 -12.36 -28.58
CA GLU A 110 -1.39 -11.60 -29.76
C GLU A 110 0.09 -11.17 -29.73
N ILE A 111 0.61 -10.80 -28.56
CA ILE A 111 2.04 -10.51 -28.40
C ILE A 111 2.87 -11.78 -28.60
N GLU A 112 2.52 -12.88 -27.95
CA GLU A 112 3.23 -14.16 -28.08
C GLU A 112 3.33 -14.66 -29.53
N LYS A 113 2.34 -14.35 -30.38
CA LYS A 113 2.37 -14.73 -31.80
C LYS A 113 3.56 -14.14 -32.56
N HIS A 114 4.04 -12.96 -32.17
CA HIS A 114 5.04 -12.20 -32.91
C HIS A 114 6.36 -12.03 -32.14
N LEU A 115 6.48 -12.62 -30.95
CA LEU A 115 7.74 -12.60 -30.19
C LEU A 115 8.81 -13.48 -30.87
N PRO A 116 10.10 -13.11 -30.78
CA PRO A 116 11.20 -13.95 -31.23
C PRO A 116 11.23 -15.30 -30.51
N GLN A 117 11.65 -16.34 -31.22
CA GLN A 117 11.68 -17.73 -30.71
C GLN A 117 12.42 -17.86 -29.37
N LYS A 118 13.55 -17.15 -29.19
CA LYS A 118 14.32 -17.12 -27.94
C LYS A 118 13.47 -16.69 -26.73
N ILE A 119 12.62 -15.68 -26.89
CA ILE A 119 11.74 -15.20 -25.82
C ILE A 119 10.53 -16.14 -25.66
N LEU A 120 10.00 -16.68 -26.75
CA LEU A 120 8.90 -17.65 -26.68
C LEU A 120 9.28 -18.93 -25.94
N GLU A 121 10.53 -19.38 -26.05
CA GLU A 121 11.05 -20.52 -25.28
C GLU A 121 11.04 -20.23 -23.78
N LEU A 122 11.44 -19.03 -23.35
CA LEU A 122 11.37 -18.62 -21.94
C LEU A 122 9.93 -18.61 -21.40
N ILE A 123 8.97 -18.18 -22.22
CA ILE A 123 7.54 -18.21 -21.85
C ILE A 123 7.04 -19.67 -21.74
N LYS A 124 7.39 -20.54 -22.70
CA LYS A 124 7.02 -21.97 -22.69
C LYS A 124 7.60 -22.71 -21.49
N GLU A 125 8.83 -22.38 -21.11
CA GLU A 125 9.51 -22.91 -19.92
C GLU A 125 9.02 -22.28 -18.60
N LYS A 126 8.08 -21.33 -18.65
CA LYS A 126 7.54 -20.57 -17.51
C LYS A 126 8.58 -19.72 -16.77
N LYS A 127 9.68 -19.38 -17.44
CA LYS A 127 10.74 -18.50 -16.94
C LYS A 127 10.49 -17.03 -17.27
N MET A 128 9.61 -16.76 -18.22
CA MET A 128 9.12 -15.41 -18.50
C MET A 128 7.58 -15.41 -18.51
N ARG A 129 6.97 -14.35 -18.00
CA ARG A 129 5.52 -14.15 -18.14
C ARG A 129 5.18 -12.67 -18.32
N ILE A 130 4.01 -12.44 -18.91
CA ILE A 130 3.41 -11.12 -19.08
C ILE A 130 2.28 -10.99 -18.06
N VAL A 131 2.27 -9.92 -17.26
CA VAL A 131 1.24 -9.67 -16.25
C VAL A 131 0.58 -8.34 -16.54
N ILE A 132 -0.74 -8.32 -16.77
CA ILE A 132 -1.43 -7.04 -16.97
C ILE A 132 -1.76 -6.42 -15.62
N ASN A 133 -1.15 -5.26 -15.38
CA ASN A 133 -1.27 -4.54 -14.13
C ASN A 133 -2.52 -3.68 -14.06
N SER A 134 -2.85 -2.98 -15.14
CA SER A 134 -4.10 -2.21 -15.22
C SER A 134 -4.43 -1.85 -16.65
N ILE A 135 -5.70 -1.58 -16.89
CA ILE A 135 -6.20 -1.02 -18.15
C ILE A 135 -6.88 0.30 -17.79
N LYS A 136 -6.48 1.40 -18.43
CA LYS A 136 -6.93 2.77 -18.10
C LYS A 136 -7.65 3.44 -19.27
N ASN A 137 -8.45 4.46 -18.97
CA ASN A 137 -9.16 5.28 -19.95
C ASN A 137 -8.22 6.27 -20.67
N GLY A 138 -8.56 6.68 -21.90
CA GLY A 138 -7.71 7.53 -22.77
C GLY A 138 -7.34 6.90 -24.12
N SER A 139 -8.29 6.18 -24.74
CA SER A 139 -8.05 4.89 -25.45
C SER A 139 -7.49 3.84 -24.48
N VAL A 140 -7.63 2.56 -24.78
CA VAL A 140 -7.24 1.49 -23.85
C VAL A 140 -5.73 1.55 -23.59
N ILE A 141 -5.32 2.11 -22.45
CA ILE A 141 -3.91 2.16 -22.02
C ILE A 141 -3.65 0.93 -21.17
N VAL A 142 -2.80 0.03 -21.66
CA VAL A 142 -2.41 -1.21 -20.99
C VAL A 142 -1.09 -0.96 -20.28
N VAL A 143 -1.11 -1.14 -18.95
CA VAL A 143 0.10 -1.18 -18.12
C VAL A 143 0.35 -2.63 -17.77
N PHE A 144 1.52 -3.16 -18.09
CA PHE A 144 1.87 -4.57 -17.93
C PHE A 144 3.31 -4.73 -17.47
N ASP A 145 3.59 -5.84 -16.79
CA ASP A 145 4.95 -6.23 -16.41
C ASP A 145 5.40 -7.42 -17.25
N ILE A 146 6.66 -7.39 -17.67
CA ILE A 146 7.38 -8.51 -18.23
C ILE A 146 8.27 -9.03 -17.11
N VAL A 147 7.93 -10.19 -16.55
CA VAL A 147 8.63 -10.79 -15.42
C VAL A 147 9.52 -11.92 -15.94
N LEU A 148 10.82 -11.77 -15.75
CA LEU A 148 11.85 -12.73 -16.15
C LEU A 148 12.51 -13.32 -14.89
N ASP A 149 12.66 -14.64 -14.86
CA ASP A 149 13.38 -15.34 -13.81
C ASP A 149 14.85 -14.91 -13.77
N THR A 150 15.40 -14.74 -12.57
CA THR A 150 16.81 -14.34 -12.41
C THR A 150 17.77 -15.38 -12.98
N GLY A 151 18.83 -14.93 -13.65
CA GLY A 151 19.89 -15.78 -14.21
C GLY A 151 19.74 -16.08 -15.70
N GLU A 152 18.66 -15.62 -16.33
CA GLU A 152 18.49 -15.70 -17.78
C GLU A 152 19.30 -14.61 -18.49
N ASN A 153 19.96 -14.96 -19.59
CA ASN A 153 20.87 -14.05 -20.31
C ASN A 153 20.12 -13.27 -21.41
N ILE A 154 19.26 -12.34 -20.99
CA ILE A 154 18.49 -11.46 -21.87
C ILE A 154 18.69 -10.01 -21.45
N THR A 155 19.06 -9.14 -22.39
CA THR A 155 19.22 -7.71 -22.11
C THR A 155 17.91 -6.94 -22.15
N LYS A 156 17.86 -5.78 -21.48
CA LYS A 156 16.74 -4.83 -21.56
C LYS A 156 16.38 -4.48 -23.00
N THR A 157 17.38 -4.27 -23.84
CA THR A 157 17.19 -3.87 -25.25
C THR A 157 16.54 -5.00 -26.03
N GLU A 158 17.01 -6.24 -25.88
CA GLU A 158 16.39 -7.41 -26.53
C GLU A 158 14.90 -7.55 -26.14
N ILE A 159 14.55 -7.35 -24.85
CA ILE A 159 13.15 -7.40 -24.40
C ILE A 159 12.35 -6.24 -24.99
N SER A 160 12.88 -5.02 -24.91
CA SER A 160 12.19 -3.83 -25.40
C SER A 160 11.90 -3.92 -26.90
N ASP A 161 12.92 -4.27 -27.69
CA ASP A 161 12.80 -4.37 -29.14
C ASP A 161 11.81 -5.47 -29.53
N ALA A 162 11.92 -6.65 -28.92
CA ALA A 162 11.02 -7.77 -29.20
C ALA A 162 9.55 -7.46 -28.91
N PHE A 163 9.25 -6.83 -27.78
CA PHE A 163 7.88 -6.51 -27.40
C PHE A 163 7.31 -5.33 -28.20
N ILE A 164 8.13 -4.33 -28.55
CA ILE A 164 7.73 -3.22 -29.43
C ILE A 164 7.46 -3.74 -30.85
N GLU A 165 8.32 -4.63 -31.36
CA GLU A 165 8.12 -5.28 -32.67
C GLU A 165 6.86 -6.14 -32.68
N ALA A 166 6.64 -6.95 -31.63
CA ALA A 166 5.42 -7.77 -31.51
C ALA A 166 4.14 -6.90 -31.48
N LEU A 167 4.16 -5.76 -30.78
CA LEU A 167 3.07 -4.78 -30.79
C LEU A 167 2.87 -4.15 -32.16
N ASN A 168 3.95 -3.88 -32.91
CA ASN A 168 3.89 -3.31 -34.26
C ASN A 168 3.35 -4.30 -35.29
N MET A 169 3.72 -5.58 -35.19
CA MET A 169 3.29 -6.65 -36.09
C MET A 169 1.87 -7.15 -35.81
N SER A 170 1.28 -6.75 -34.69
CA SER A 170 -0.07 -7.16 -34.34
C SER A 170 -1.10 -6.74 -35.39
N THR A 171 -1.92 -7.69 -35.83
CA THR A 171 -3.05 -7.40 -36.74
C THR A 171 -4.37 -7.23 -35.98
N VAL A 172 -4.39 -7.63 -34.70
CA VAL A 172 -5.56 -7.58 -33.82
C VAL A 172 -5.57 -6.34 -32.94
N LEU A 173 -4.40 -5.88 -32.47
CA LEU A 173 -4.24 -4.75 -31.55
C LEU A 173 -3.43 -3.65 -32.23
N LYS A 174 -4.05 -2.49 -32.45
CA LYS A 174 -3.39 -1.32 -33.05
C LYS A 174 -2.75 -0.48 -31.96
N ALA A 175 -1.49 -0.79 -31.63
CA ALA A 175 -0.70 -0.06 -30.65
C ALA A 175 -0.19 1.29 -31.21
N ASP A 176 -0.31 2.35 -30.41
CA ASP A 176 0.33 3.65 -30.66
C ASP A 176 1.79 3.58 -30.20
N LEU A 177 2.70 3.19 -31.09
CA LEU A 177 4.12 2.96 -30.78
C LEU A 177 4.82 4.21 -30.23
N LYS A 178 4.35 5.42 -30.56
CA LYS A 178 4.90 6.66 -30.00
C LYS A 178 4.60 6.83 -28.50
N LYS A 179 3.60 6.09 -28.01
CA LYS A 179 3.19 6.03 -26.60
C LYS A 179 3.46 4.67 -25.97
N THR A 180 4.26 3.82 -26.63
CA THR A 180 4.74 2.56 -26.08
C THR A 180 6.09 2.78 -25.41
N VAL A 181 6.21 2.39 -24.14
CA VAL A 181 7.44 2.48 -23.36
C VAL A 181 7.66 1.17 -22.62
N ILE A 182 8.90 0.65 -22.66
CA ILE A 182 9.34 -0.50 -21.87
C ILE A 182 10.60 -0.09 -21.10
N GLU A 183 10.54 -0.18 -19.78
CA GLU A 183 11.63 0.24 -18.90
C GLU A 183 11.86 -0.74 -17.76
N ALA A 184 13.07 -0.73 -17.20
CA ALA A 184 13.37 -1.55 -16.04
C ALA A 184 12.57 -1.04 -14.82
N ARG A 185 11.90 -1.96 -14.11
CA ARG A 185 11.09 -1.59 -12.95
C ARG A 185 11.99 -1.22 -11.79
N ASN A 186 11.71 -0.08 -11.16
CA ASN A 186 12.33 0.24 -9.88
C ASN A 186 11.71 -0.60 -8.76
N SER A 187 12.28 -1.77 -8.51
CA SER A 187 11.80 -2.71 -7.48
C SER A 187 12.03 -2.21 -6.03
N CYS A 188 12.78 -1.12 -5.83
CA CYS A 188 12.89 -0.47 -4.52
C CYS A 188 11.71 0.44 -4.18
N GLN A 189 10.74 0.60 -5.09
CA GLN A 189 9.47 1.23 -4.73
C GLN A 189 8.76 0.41 -3.63
N PRO A 190 8.07 1.09 -2.70
CA PRO A 190 7.19 0.45 -1.71
C PRO A 190 6.36 -0.71 -2.26
N GLY A 191 6.42 -1.86 -1.60
CA GLY A 191 5.63 -3.03 -1.97
C GLY A 191 6.13 -3.81 -3.19
N LEU A 192 7.27 -3.45 -3.79
CA LEU A 192 7.91 -4.20 -4.88
C LEU A 192 9.18 -4.96 -4.44
N ASN A 193 9.53 -4.84 -3.16
CA ASN A 193 10.61 -5.58 -2.51
C ASN A 193 10.15 -6.05 -1.13
N ASP A 194 10.89 -7.00 -0.58
CA ASP A 194 10.73 -7.56 0.76
C ASP A 194 11.99 -7.30 1.62
N CYS A 195 12.72 -6.22 1.34
CA CYS A 195 13.81 -5.77 2.21
C CYS A 195 13.29 -5.56 3.64
N SER A 196 14.13 -5.87 4.64
CA SER A 196 13.81 -5.56 6.02
C SER A 196 13.60 -4.04 6.19
N GLN A 197 12.71 -3.64 7.10
CA GLN A 197 12.57 -2.24 7.53
C GLN A 197 13.88 -1.64 8.07
N HIS A 198 14.84 -2.47 8.44
CA HIS A 198 16.17 -2.07 8.91
C HIS A 198 17.26 -2.35 7.86
N ALA A 199 16.88 -2.44 6.59
CA ALA A 199 17.78 -2.56 5.45
C ALA A 199 17.59 -1.41 4.46
N THR A 200 18.63 -1.13 3.69
CA THR A 200 18.59 -0.27 2.51
C THR A 200 18.33 -1.14 1.29
N CYS A 201 17.41 -0.70 0.43
CA CYS A 201 17.18 -1.31 -0.89
C CYS A 201 18.04 -0.61 -1.93
N ASN A 202 18.78 -1.37 -2.73
CA ASN A 202 19.56 -0.86 -3.85
C ASN A 202 18.93 -1.37 -5.15
N ALA A 203 18.54 -0.45 -6.04
CA ALA A 203 18.00 -0.81 -7.35
C ALA A 203 19.14 -1.27 -8.27
N GLU A 204 18.97 -2.43 -8.91
CA GLU A 204 19.97 -3.06 -9.77
C GLU A 204 19.33 -3.35 -11.13
N GLY A 205 19.19 -2.31 -11.95
CA GLY A 205 18.51 -2.42 -13.25
C GLY A 205 17.05 -2.81 -13.08
N ALA A 206 16.68 -4.00 -13.56
CA ALA A 206 15.33 -4.57 -13.44
C ALA A 206 15.13 -5.40 -12.16
N SER A 207 16.15 -5.48 -11.29
CA SER A 207 16.17 -6.21 -10.03
C SER A 207 16.56 -5.28 -8.86
N TYR A 208 16.81 -5.86 -7.69
CA TYR A 208 17.21 -5.14 -6.49
C TYR A 208 17.97 -6.03 -5.50
N SER A 209 18.80 -5.41 -4.69
CA SER A 209 19.44 -6.03 -3.53
C SER A 209 19.05 -5.31 -2.24
N CYS A 210 19.16 -6.01 -1.11
CA CYS A 210 18.92 -5.44 0.21
C CYS A 210 20.18 -5.56 1.06
N GLN A 211 20.43 -4.56 1.90
CA GLN A 211 21.58 -4.54 2.79
C GLN A 211 21.16 -4.03 4.17
N CYS A 212 21.39 -4.82 5.23
CA CYS A 212 21.10 -4.36 6.59
C CYS A 212 21.84 -3.05 6.91
N ASN A 213 21.13 -2.11 7.52
CA ASN A 213 21.66 -0.81 7.91
C ASN A 213 22.75 -0.95 8.98
N ALA A 214 23.60 0.07 9.09
CA ALA A 214 24.60 0.14 10.14
C ALA A 214 23.96 -0.05 11.54
N GLY A 215 24.58 -0.87 12.39
CA GLY A 215 24.04 -1.23 13.70
C GLY A 215 23.10 -2.45 13.69
N PHE A 216 22.80 -3.03 12.52
CA PHE A 216 22.06 -4.28 12.40
C PHE A 216 22.97 -5.40 11.87
N ARG A 217 22.74 -6.62 12.37
CA ARG A 217 23.34 -7.87 11.91
C ARG A 217 22.37 -8.53 10.94
N ASP A 218 22.90 -9.03 9.83
CA ASP A 218 22.13 -9.85 8.89
C ASP A 218 22.07 -11.30 9.39
N ASP A 219 20.86 -11.79 9.62
CA ASP A 219 20.57 -13.18 10.00
C ASP A 219 20.08 -14.02 8.81
N SER A 220 20.18 -13.46 7.60
CA SER A 220 19.78 -14.03 6.31
C SER A 220 20.90 -13.93 5.27
N PRO A 221 22.12 -14.43 5.53
CA PRO A 221 23.28 -14.16 4.65
C PRO A 221 23.15 -14.70 3.21
N GLN A 222 22.25 -15.66 2.96
CA GLN A 222 21.96 -16.18 1.61
C GLN A 222 21.00 -15.29 0.81
N VAL A 223 20.22 -14.45 1.50
CA VAL A 223 19.32 -13.44 0.93
C VAL A 223 19.49 -12.16 1.75
N PRO A 224 20.62 -11.45 1.59
CA PRO A 224 21.01 -10.37 2.48
C PRO A 224 19.94 -9.29 2.65
N GLY A 225 19.91 -8.66 3.82
CA GLY A 225 19.03 -7.52 4.11
C GLY A 225 17.55 -7.86 4.32
N ARG A 226 17.16 -9.14 4.33
CA ARG A 226 15.76 -9.58 4.55
C ARG A 226 15.43 -9.83 6.01
N VAL A 227 16.42 -10.25 6.80
CA VAL A 227 16.31 -10.44 8.26
C VAL A 227 17.43 -9.68 8.97
N CYS A 228 17.11 -8.46 9.42
CA CYS A 228 18.07 -7.59 10.11
C CYS A 228 17.75 -7.49 11.60
N GLN A 229 18.67 -7.97 12.45
CA GLN A 229 18.55 -7.89 13.92
C GLN A 229 19.46 -6.81 14.48
N ARG A 230 18.98 -6.05 15.48
CA ARG A 230 19.81 -5.02 16.13
C ARG A 230 21.03 -5.66 16.77
N LYS A 231 22.24 -5.17 16.46
CA LYS A 231 23.45 -5.55 17.19
C LYS A 231 23.23 -5.10 18.64
N GLN A 232 23.05 -6.06 19.55
CA GLN A 232 23.14 -5.73 20.97
C GLN A 232 24.59 -5.30 21.20
N ASN A 233 24.80 -4.01 21.50
CA ASN A 233 25.99 -3.63 22.24
C ASN A 233 25.83 -4.31 23.59
N LEU A 234 26.41 -5.51 23.76
CA LEU A 234 26.73 -5.97 25.09
C LEU A 234 27.79 -4.99 25.61
N PRO A 235 27.54 -4.25 26.71
CA PRO A 235 28.65 -3.87 27.55
C PRO A 235 29.34 -5.20 27.92
N SER A 236 30.66 -5.24 27.78
CA SER A 236 31.49 -6.34 28.26
C SER A 236 30.95 -6.79 29.62
N GLN A 237 30.55 -8.06 29.71
CA GLN A 237 30.04 -8.63 30.96
C GLN A 237 31.12 -8.47 32.04
N GLN A 238 30.96 -7.49 32.92
CA GLN A 238 31.50 -7.62 34.26
C GLN A 238 30.69 -8.73 34.94
N MET A 239 31.29 -9.91 35.03
CA MET A 239 30.84 -10.94 35.95
C MET A 239 30.88 -10.37 37.37
N THR A 240 29.73 -9.96 37.89
CA THR A 240 29.54 -9.89 39.34
C THR A 240 29.17 -11.28 39.82
N THR A 241 30.15 -11.95 40.41
CA THR A 241 29.99 -13.19 41.18
C THR A 241 29.12 -12.91 42.41
N VAL A 242 27.93 -13.52 42.47
CA VAL A 242 27.15 -13.59 43.72
C VAL A 242 27.42 -14.97 44.34
N PRO A 243 27.92 -15.04 45.59
CA PRO A 243 28.22 -16.31 46.24
C PRO A 243 26.93 -17.00 46.74
N PRO A 244 26.93 -18.35 46.83
CA PRO A 244 25.76 -19.11 47.20
C PRO A 244 25.56 -19.05 48.72
N LYS A 245 24.37 -18.65 49.18
CA LYS A 245 23.93 -18.92 50.55
C LYS A 245 22.81 -19.95 50.54
N SER A 246 23.19 -21.14 50.97
CA SER A 246 22.33 -22.22 51.41
C SER A 246 21.42 -21.77 52.55
N ALA A 247 20.13 -22.08 52.46
CA ALA A 247 19.29 -22.30 53.63
C ALA A 247 18.20 -23.32 53.28
N ILE A 248 18.31 -24.48 53.92
CA ILE A 248 17.29 -25.52 53.98
C ILE A 248 16.18 -25.01 54.90
N ALA A 249 14.94 -25.00 54.42
CA ALA A 249 13.77 -25.02 55.29
C ALA A 249 12.75 -26.00 54.70
N ARG A 250 12.53 -27.10 55.43
CA ARG A 250 11.47 -28.09 55.23
C ARG A 250 10.38 -27.86 56.29
N PHE A 251 9.21 -28.43 55.98
CA PHE A 251 7.97 -28.56 56.76
C PHE A 251 7.06 -27.33 56.66
N THR A 252 5.75 -27.43 56.41
CA THR A 252 4.80 -28.56 56.47
C THR A 252 3.55 -28.17 55.68
N GLY A 253 2.83 -29.15 55.15
CA GLY A 253 1.63 -28.94 54.36
C GLY A 253 0.47 -28.28 55.11
N SER A 254 -0.36 -27.56 54.35
CA SER A 254 -1.78 -27.37 54.65
C SER A 254 -2.52 -27.09 53.36
N THR A 255 -3.49 -27.96 53.10
CA THR A 255 -4.48 -27.94 52.04
C THR A 255 -5.39 -26.71 52.16
N ALA A 256 -5.42 -25.89 51.12
CA ALA A 256 -6.57 -25.05 50.82
C ALA A 256 -6.82 -25.10 49.31
N ASN A 257 -7.74 -25.98 48.92
CA ASN A 257 -8.37 -25.95 47.61
C ASN A 257 -9.00 -24.57 47.42
N SER A 258 -8.39 -23.73 46.59
CA SER A 258 -9.06 -22.61 45.95
C SER A 258 -9.04 -22.87 44.46
N ILE A 259 -10.01 -23.66 44.01
CA ILE A 259 -10.39 -23.72 42.60
C ILE A 259 -10.89 -22.32 42.25
N PHE A 260 -10.02 -21.47 41.70
CA PHE A 260 -10.47 -20.32 40.94
C PHE A 260 -10.87 -20.82 39.55
N THR A 261 -12.08 -21.36 39.45
CA THR A 261 -12.84 -21.34 38.20
C THR A 261 -13.19 -19.90 37.91
N THR A 262 -12.25 -19.14 37.35
CA THR A 262 -12.64 -18.00 36.53
C THR A 262 -13.16 -18.57 35.23
N THR A 263 -14.47 -18.86 35.22
CA THR A 263 -15.25 -18.85 33.99
C THR A 263 -15.02 -17.49 33.35
N PHE A 264 -14.06 -17.40 32.42
CA PHE A 264 -14.01 -16.26 31.52
C PHE A 264 -15.27 -16.35 30.69
N ALA A 265 -16.29 -15.59 31.10
CA ALA A 265 -17.37 -15.25 30.20
C ALA A 265 -16.73 -14.59 28.96
N SER A 266 -16.66 -15.35 27.88
CA SER A 266 -16.32 -14.88 26.55
C SER A 266 -17.48 -14.03 26.02
N GLY A 267 -17.76 -12.91 26.66
CA GLY A 267 -18.60 -11.88 26.07
C GLY A 267 -17.97 -11.36 24.76
N PRO A 268 -18.77 -11.07 23.73
CA PRO A 268 -18.28 -10.48 22.49
C PRO A 268 -17.56 -9.16 22.78
N CYS A 269 -16.44 -8.89 22.09
CA CYS A 269 -15.70 -7.66 22.30
C CYS A 269 -16.43 -6.48 21.65
N MET A 270 -16.41 -5.31 22.32
CA MET A 270 -16.98 -4.11 21.73
C MET A 270 -16.23 -3.77 20.44
N PRO A 271 -16.93 -3.46 19.34
CA PRO A 271 -16.31 -3.16 18.06
C PRO A 271 -15.36 -1.97 18.18
N VAL A 272 -14.20 -2.09 17.53
CA VAL A 272 -13.22 -1.00 17.50
C VAL A 272 -13.73 0.12 16.60
N SER A 273 -13.62 1.36 17.07
CA SER A 273 -13.96 2.55 16.30
C SER A 273 -12.83 3.57 16.40
N ILE A 274 -12.34 4.04 15.24
CA ILE A 274 -11.32 5.08 15.16
C ILE A 274 -11.99 6.46 15.10
N LYS A 275 -11.45 7.40 15.88
CA LYS A 275 -11.77 8.82 15.83
C LYS A 275 -10.50 9.62 15.55
N VAL A 276 -10.39 10.16 14.34
CA VAL A 276 -9.30 11.07 13.96
C VAL A 276 -9.52 12.42 14.64
N GLN A 277 -8.51 12.91 15.34
CA GLN A 277 -8.60 14.10 16.18
C GLN A 277 -7.97 15.32 15.51
N ASN A 278 -6.78 15.16 14.94
CA ASN A 278 -6.04 16.24 14.30
C ASN A 278 -5.16 15.71 13.16
N VAL A 279 -5.05 16.48 12.08
CA VAL A 279 -4.26 16.13 10.89
C VAL A 279 -3.53 17.38 10.41
N THR A 280 -2.20 17.28 10.30
CA THR A 280 -1.34 18.32 9.73
C THR A 280 -0.71 17.80 8.43
N GLY A 281 0.19 18.58 7.82
CA GLY A 281 0.95 18.12 6.65
C GLY A 281 1.88 16.94 6.97
N GLU A 282 2.27 16.76 8.22
CA GLU A 282 3.31 15.78 8.60
C GLU A 282 2.90 14.87 9.76
N ALA A 283 1.67 14.97 10.26
CA ALA A 283 1.21 14.17 11.38
C ALA A 283 -0.28 13.85 11.34
N ILE A 284 -0.63 12.66 11.85
CA ILE A 284 -2.01 12.21 12.06
C ILE A 284 -2.15 11.79 13.52
N GLN A 285 -3.04 12.45 14.25
CA GLN A 285 -3.39 12.13 15.62
C GLN A 285 -4.81 11.54 15.68
N PHE A 286 -4.95 10.40 16.34
CA PHE A 286 -6.23 9.71 16.44
C PHE A 286 -6.35 8.94 17.76
N SER A 287 -7.59 8.67 18.14
CA SER A 287 -7.96 7.84 19.28
C SER A 287 -8.89 6.72 18.85
N TRP A 288 -9.03 5.70 19.66
CA TRP A 288 -9.97 4.61 19.39
C TRP A 288 -10.71 4.19 20.66
N THR A 289 -11.89 3.62 20.43
CA THR A 289 -12.72 2.98 21.46
C THR A 289 -13.01 1.54 21.04
N GLY A 290 -13.34 0.67 21.99
CA GLY A 290 -13.63 -0.75 21.73
C GLY A 290 -12.71 -1.68 22.52
N GLY A 291 -12.99 -2.98 22.49
CA GLY A 291 -12.32 -3.97 23.35
C GLY A 291 -12.83 -3.98 24.80
N ARG A 292 -12.04 -4.57 25.70
CA ARG A 292 -12.32 -4.68 27.15
C ARG A 292 -11.34 -3.81 27.94
N ARG A 293 -11.63 -3.57 29.23
CA ARG A 293 -10.75 -2.79 30.11
C ARG A 293 -9.37 -3.48 30.18
N GLY A 294 -8.31 -2.77 29.78
CA GLY A 294 -6.94 -3.31 29.73
C GLY A 294 -6.58 -4.08 28.45
N SER A 295 -7.41 -4.00 27.39
CA SER A 295 -7.11 -4.57 26.07
C SER A 295 -5.78 -4.06 25.49
N LEU A 296 -5.11 -4.95 24.77
CA LEU A 296 -3.97 -4.63 23.93
C LEU A 296 -4.45 -4.38 22.50
N TYR A 297 -3.94 -3.31 21.88
CA TYR A 297 -4.27 -2.92 20.52
C TYR A 297 -3.02 -2.96 19.66
N THR A 298 -3.14 -3.48 18.44
CA THR A 298 -2.16 -3.29 17.38
C THR A 298 -2.62 -2.10 16.54
N ILE A 299 -1.80 -1.05 16.52
CA ILE A 299 -1.98 0.10 15.66
C ILE A 299 -1.02 -0.02 14.48
N SER A 300 -1.52 0.22 13.27
CA SER A 300 -0.66 0.33 12.09
C SER A 300 -0.97 1.56 11.25
N LEU A 301 0.04 2.03 10.54
CA LEU A 301 -0.03 3.05 9.52
C LEU A 301 0.39 2.43 8.20
N MET A 302 -0.51 2.43 7.23
CA MET A 302 -0.26 1.96 5.88
C MET A 302 -0.15 3.14 4.91
N ASP A 303 0.72 3.02 3.92
CA ASP A 303 0.77 3.86 2.73
C ASP A 303 0.54 2.96 1.51
N GLY A 304 -0.64 3.09 0.91
CA GLY A 304 -1.14 2.10 -0.03
C GLY A 304 -1.14 0.70 0.60
N ASN A 305 -0.30 -0.19 0.07
CA ASN A 305 -0.16 -1.56 0.56
C ASN A 305 1.05 -1.75 1.50
N GLN A 306 1.85 -0.72 1.73
CA GLN A 306 3.05 -0.79 2.57
C GLN A 306 2.70 -0.44 4.03
N GLU A 307 3.04 -1.30 4.99
CA GLU A 307 2.98 -0.96 6.42
C GLU A 307 4.20 -0.10 6.80
N ILE A 308 4.00 1.19 7.05
CA ILE A 308 5.07 2.12 7.45
C ILE A 308 5.39 2.00 8.94
N ASN A 309 4.36 1.80 9.76
CA ASN A 309 4.53 1.68 11.20
C ASN A 309 3.55 0.64 11.74
N LYS A 310 4.01 -0.19 12.66
CA LYS A 310 3.16 -1.07 13.46
C LYS A 310 3.66 -1.08 14.89
N THR A 311 2.77 -0.84 15.83
CA THR A 311 3.09 -0.87 17.25
C THR A 311 1.95 -1.52 18.03
N THR A 312 2.28 -2.20 19.13
CA THR A 312 1.29 -2.70 20.08
C THR A 312 1.27 -1.82 21.32
N THR A 313 0.08 -1.40 21.76
CA THR A 313 -0.08 -0.51 22.92
C THR A 313 -1.32 -0.86 23.74
N LYS A 314 -1.32 -0.46 25.02
CA LYS A 314 -2.49 -0.47 25.91
C LYS A 314 -3.20 0.88 25.98
N GLU A 315 -2.59 1.90 25.38
CA GLU A 315 -3.19 3.23 25.27
C GLU A 315 -4.36 3.21 24.27
N THR A 316 -5.15 4.27 24.25
CA THR A 316 -6.32 4.43 23.35
C THR A 316 -6.19 5.65 22.43
N LYS A 317 -4.98 6.19 22.34
CA LYS A 317 -4.65 7.36 21.54
C LYS A 317 -3.19 7.28 21.09
N THR A 318 -2.91 7.79 19.89
CA THR A 318 -1.54 7.85 19.35
C THR A 318 -1.42 8.98 18.32
N MET A 319 -0.18 9.20 17.85
CA MET A 319 0.12 10.14 16.79
C MET A 319 1.29 9.61 15.94
N PHE A 320 1.04 9.49 14.64
CA PHE A 320 2.11 9.30 13.67
C PHE A 320 2.64 10.65 13.21
N LYS A 321 3.97 10.76 13.06
CA LYS A 321 4.69 11.97 12.65
C LYS A 321 5.61 11.68 11.46
N HIS A 322 6.18 12.73 10.87
CA HIS A 322 7.08 12.68 9.73
C HIS A 322 6.42 12.08 8.47
N LEU A 323 5.15 12.42 8.29
CA LEU A 323 4.36 12.01 7.13
C LEU A 323 4.54 12.97 5.96
N LEU A 324 4.23 12.50 4.75
CA LEU A 324 4.24 13.34 3.56
C LEU A 324 2.98 14.21 3.51
N PRO A 325 3.07 15.49 3.11
CA PRO A 325 1.91 16.36 2.95
C PRO A 325 1.06 15.99 1.74
N GLY A 326 -0.26 16.18 1.86
CA GLY A 326 -1.24 15.84 0.83
C GLY A 326 -1.34 14.36 0.46
N HIS A 327 -0.73 13.48 1.26
CA HIS A 327 -0.60 12.05 1.01
C HIS A 327 -1.66 11.25 1.77
N VAL A 328 -2.18 10.17 1.18
CA VAL A 328 -3.20 9.33 1.82
C VAL A 328 -2.55 8.19 2.60
N TYR A 329 -2.90 8.09 3.88
CA TYR A 329 -2.50 6.96 4.73
C TYR A 329 -3.72 6.21 5.25
N THR A 330 -3.61 4.89 5.37
CA THR A 330 -4.63 4.06 6.02
C THR A 330 -4.16 3.70 7.41
N ILE A 331 -4.79 4.27 8.43
CA ILE A 331 -4.55 3.86 9.82
C ILE A 331 -5.44 2.66 10.14
N SER A 332 -4.91 1.68 10.87
CA SER A 332 -5.69 0.53 11.35
C SER A 332 -5.49 0.31 12.84
N VAL A 333 -6.55 -0.16 13.50
CA VAL A 333 -6.53 -0.54 14.92
C VAL A 333 -7.19 -1.91 15.05
N ALA A 334 -6.46 -2.88 15.59
CA ALA A 334 -6.94 -4.23 15.87
C ALA A 334 -6.81 -4.56 17.36
N VAL A 335 -7.82 -5.21 17.95
CA VAL A 335 -7.78 -5.67 19.35
C VAL A 335 -7.16 -7.07 19.43
N LEU A 336 -6.12 -7.24 20.24
CA LEU A 336 -5.41 -8.52 20.43
C LEU A 336 -6.00 -9.42 21.51
N SER A 337 -6.76 -8.86 22.46
CA SER A 337 -7.24 -9.57 23.65
C SER A 337 -8.54 -10.37 23.41
N CYS A 338 -8.97 -10.53 22.16
CA CYS A 338 -10.27 -11.10 21.79
C CYS A 338 -10.09 -12.19 20.73
N ALA A 339 -10.92 -13.24 20.79
CA ALA A 339 -10.85 -14.39 19.88
C ALA A 339 -11.44 -14.09 18.48
N GLU A 340 -12.21 -13.01 18.34
CA GLU A 340 -12.71 -12.49 17.07
C GLU A 340 -11.82 -11.35 16.59
N ASN A 341 -11.43 -11.39 15.32
CA ASN A 341 -10.58 -10.39 14.64
C ASN A 341 -11.30 -9.03 14.51
N SER A 342 -11.55 -8.34 15.62
CA SER A 342 -12.13 -7.00 15.62
C SER A 342 -11.05 -5.98 15.29
N TRP A 343 -11.09 -5.47 14.07
CA TRP A 343 -10.23 -4.40 13.58
C TRP A 343 -11.04 -3.39 12.79
N THR A 344 -10.53 -2.17 12.70
CA THR A 344 -11.12 -1.11 11.90
C THR A 344 -10.01 -0.28 11.27
N SER A 345 -10.32 0.40 10.18
CA SER A 345 -9.38 1.29 9.50
C SER A 345 -10.04 2.61 9.10
N ALA A 346 -9.19 3.61 8.87
CA ALA A 346 -9.60 4.89 8.32
C ALA A 346 -8.54 5.41 7.34
N SER A 347 -8.99 5.84 6.16
CA SER A 347 -8.13 6.44 5.14
C SER A 347 -8.10 7.96 5.33
N VAL A 348 -6.93 8.52 5.64
CA VAL A 348 -6.76 9.91 6.05
C VAL A 348 -5.70 10.57 5.17
N ARG A 349 -6.06 11.67 4.49
CA ARG A 349 -5.11 12.49 3.75
C ARG A 349 -4.51 13.57 4.66
N THR A 350 -3.18 13.65 4.74
CA THR A 350 -2.46 14.75 5.43
C THR A 350 -2.73 16.10 4.76
N ASP A 351 -2.47 17.20 5.46
CA ASP A 351 -2.76 18.55 4.95
C ASP A 351 -2.00 18.86 3.65
N PRO A 352 -2.71 19.19 2.54
CA PRO A 352 -2.07 19.47 1.27
C PRO A 352 -1.63 20.94 1.11
N VAL A 353 -1.83 21.83 2.09
CA VAL A 353 -1.53 23.26 1.93
C VAL A 353 -0.08 23.52 1.50
N SER A 354 0.89 22.77 2.04
CA SER A 354 2.29 22.91 1.65
C SER A 354 2.59 22.43 0.22
N CYS A 355 1.69 21.64 -0.38
CA CYS A 355 1.76 21.24 -1.80
C CYS A 355 1.53 22.45 -2.72
N PHE A 356 0.60 23.33 -2.37
CA PHE A 356 0.11 24.40 -3.26
C PHE A 356 0.93 25.69 -3.22
N ASN A 357 1.89 25.80 -2.29
CA ASN A 357 2.74 26.98 -2.17
C ASN A 357 4.04 26.88 -2.97
N ARG A 358 4.23 25.82 -3.78
CA ARG A 358 5.45 25.61 -4.56
C ARG A 358 5.22 26.04 -6.01
N THR A 359 5.92 27.10 -6.44
CA THR A 359 5.90 27.64 -7.82
C THR A 359 6.45 26.66 -8.87
N GLU A 360 7.11 25.59 -8.42
CA GLU A 360 7.80 24.59 -9.25
C GLU A 360 7.21 23.18 -9.03
N PHE A 361 5.89 23.06 -8.84
CA PHE A 361 5.23 21.79 -8.51
C PHE A 361 5.53 20.67 -9.53
N CYS A 362 5.53 21.00 -10.82
CA CYS A 362 5.77 20.04 -11.89
C CYS A 362 7.24 19.84 -12.26
N LEU A 363 8.19 20.51 -11.58
CA LEU A 363 9.60 20.27 -11.86
C LEU A 363 10.05 18.89 -11.35
N PRO A 364 10.94 18.19 -12.07
CA PRO A 364 11.44 16.87 -11.68
C PRO A 364 12.03 16.85 -10.26
N GLN A 365 12.70 17.92 -9.86
CA GLN A 365 13.39 18.04 -8.56
C GLN A 365 12.45 18.20 -7.36
N ASN A 366 11.16 18.48 -7.60
CA ASN A 366 10.21 18.67 -6.51
C ASN A 366 9.70 17.32 -5.99
N THR A 367 10.03 17.00 -4.74
CA THR A 367 9.64 15.76 -4.06
C THR A 367 8.35 15.88 -3.24
N GLY A 368 7.73 17.07 -3.20
CA GLY A 368 6.51 17.32 -2.43
C GLY A 368 5.25 16.77 -3.10
N CYS A 369 4.41 16.08 -2.32
CA CYS A 369 3.06 15.64 -2.69
C CYS A 369 3.01 14.74 -3.93
N PRO A 370 3.72 13.60 -3.91
CA PRO A 370 3.91 12.72 -5.06
C PRO A 370 2.58 12.20 -5.63
N ASP A 371 1.61 11.89 -4.77
CA ASP A 371 0.25 11.45 -5.13
C ASP A 371 -0.46 12.41 -6.09
N LEU A 372 -0.20 13.70 -5.95
CA LEU A 372 -0.88 14.75 -6.71
C LEU A 372 -0.06 15.16 -7.94
N LYS A 373 1.25 14.89 -7.95
CA LYS A 373 2.18 15.30 -9.01
C LYS A 373 1.80 14.72 -10.37
N TYR A 374 1.50 13.42 -10.41
CA TYR A 374 1.05 12.78 -11.66
C TYR A 374 -0.21 13.45 -12.19
N ILE A 375 -1.20 13.68 -11.32
CA ILE A 375 -2.51 14.17 -11.75
C ILE A 375 -2.44 15.63 -12.23
N VAL A 376 -1.74 16.49 -11.48
CA VAL A 376 -1.59 17.91 -11.76
C VAL A 376 -0.75 18.16 -13.01
N CYS A 377 0.29 17.34 -13.25
CA CYS A 377 1.27 17.60 -14.31
C CYS A 377 1.01 16.84 -15.62
N SER A 378 -0.10 16.10 -15.73
CA SER A 378 -0.44 15.24 -16.89
C SER A 378 -1.09 15.96 -18.10
N ASN A 379 -0.69 17.19 -18.41
CA ASN A 379 -1.23 18.06 -19.49
C ASN A 379 -2.60 18.71 -19.23
N TYR A 380 -2.98 18.93 -17.97
CA TYR A 380 -4.15 19.73 -17.61
C TYR A 380 -3.70 21.09 -17.08
N GLN A 381 -4.49 22.15 -17.32
CA GLN A 381 -4.39 23.31 -16.46
C GLN A 381 -5.00 22.94 -15.11
N ALA A 382 -4.21 23.08 -14.05
CA ALA A 382 -4.61 22.68 -12.71
C ALA A 382 -4.62 23.90 -11.79
N PHE A 383 -5.71 24.06 -11.03
CA PHE A 383 -5.86 25.10 -10.04
C PHE A 383 -6.06 24.47 -8.68
N ALA A 384 -5.20 24.84 -7.73
CA ALA A 384 -5.34 24.39 -6.34
C ALA A 384 -6.29 25.33 -5.61
N CYS A 385 -7.46 24.83 -5.24
CA CYS A 385 -8.51 25.64 -4.65
C CYS A 385 -8.83 25.19 -3.22
N SER A 386 -9.13 26.17 -2.37
CA SER A 386 -9.70 25.95 -1.05
C SER A 386 -11.00 26.74 -0.92
N VAL A 387 -11.99 26.15 -0.26
CA VAL A 387 -13.23 26.83 0.08
C VAL A 387 -13.51 26.70 1.58
N LEU A 388 -13.74 27.82 2.24
CA LEU A 388 -14.27 27.89 3.59
C LEU A 388 -15.80 27.93 3.53
N LEU A 389 -16.49 26.96 4.14
CA LEU A 389 -17.95 26.86 4.20
C LEU A 389 -18.45 27.11 5.64
N LYS A 390 -18.81 28.36 5.96
CA LYS A 390 -19.19 28.76 7.33
C LYS A 390 -20.50 28.17 7.83
N SER A 391 -21.45 27.89 6.92
CA SER A 391 -22.72 27.23 7.24
C SER A 391 -22.57 25.74 7.57
N GLN A 392 -21.40 25.16 7.31
CA GLN A 392 -21.15 23.73 7.50
C GLN A 392 -20.36 23.49 8.79
N THR A 393 -20.87 22.57 9.61
CA THR A 393 -20.19 22.16 10.84
C THR A 393 -19.26 20.99 10.56
N PHE A 394 -18.00 21.10 10.96
CA PHE A 394 -17.03 20.03 10.75
C PHE A 394 -17.32 18.83 11.67
N ASN A 395 -17.38 17.63 11.07
CA ASN A 395 -17.45 16.35 11.75
C ASN A 395 -16.13 15.58 11.55
N HIS A 396 -15.60 14.95 12.59
CA HIS A 396 -14.37 14.14 12.54
C HIS A 396 -14.42 13.01 11.51
N THR A 397 -15.61 12.54 11.11
CA THR A 397 -15.76 11.58 10.01
C THR A 397 -15.25 12.13 8.68
N LEU A 398 -15.29 13.46 8.48
CA LEU A 398 -14.78 14.14 7.28
C LEU A 398 -13.24 14.08 7.13
N TYR A 399 -12.52 13.54 8.12
CA TYR A 399 -11.12 13.16 7.93
C TYR A 399 -10.94 11.83 7.20
N ASN A 400 -11.93 10.93 7.30
CA ASN A 400 -11.89 9.59 6.72
C ASN A 400 -12.56 9.59 5.34
N SER A 401 -11.79 9.40 4.27
CA SER A 401 -12.31 9.39 2.90
C SER A 401 -13.28 8.23 2.61
N ASP A 402 -13.22 7.17 3.42
CA ASP A 402 -14.12 6.02 3.28
C ASP A 402 -15.47 6.23 3.98
N SER A 403 -15.58 7.25 4.84
CA SER A 403 -16.81 7.55 5.56
C SER A 403 -17.92 8.05 4.65
N GLU A 404 -19.16 7.72 5.00
CA GLU A 404 -20.34 8.20 4.29
C GLU A 404 -20.41 9.73 4.29
N GLY A 405 -20.17 10.37 5.44
CA GLY A 405 -20.17 11.83 5.56
C GLY A 405 -19.17 12.51 4.61
N TYR A 406 -17.95 11.96 4.46
CA TYR A 406 -16.98 12.46 3.49
C TYR A 406 -17.48 12.32 2.05
N LYS A 407 -17.98 11.13 1.69
CA LYS A 407 -18.46 10.82 0.34
C LYS A 407 -19.63 11.71 -0.06
N THR A 408 -20.64 11.83 0.79
CA THR A 408 -21.82 12.69 0.57
C THR A 408 -21.42 14.16 0.40
N MET A 409 -20.54 14.67 1.27
CA MET A 409 -20.09 16.07 1.18
C MET A 409 -19.26 16.32 -0.09
N SER A 410 -18.35 15.39 -0.41
CA SER A 410 -17.51 15.44 -1.61
C SER A 410 -18.34 15.41 -2.89
N GLU A 411 -19.31 14.51 -2.98
CA GLU A 411 -20.22 14.38 -4.12
C GLU A 411 -21.11 15.61 -4.25
N SER A 412 -21.60 16.14 -3.13
CA SER A 412 -22.38 17.38 -3.12
C SER A 412 -21.59 18.54 -3.74
N ILE A 413 -20.33 18.76 -3.32
CA ILE A 413 -19.49 19.81 -3.90
C ILE A 413 -19.19 19.50 -5.37
N LYS A 414 -18.70 18.29 -5.68
CA LYS A 414 -18.26 17.87 -7.02
C LYS A 414 -19.38 17.99 -8.05
N THR A 415 -20.55 17.43 -7.79
CA THR A 415 -21.65 17.43 -8.77
C THR A 415 -22.11 18.84 -9.14
N LYS A 416 -22.21 19.76 -8.18
CA LYS A 416 -22.61 21.15 -8.47
C LYS A 416 -21.51 21.93 -9.17
N VAL A 417 -20.28 21.85 -8.66
CA VAL A 417 -19.14 22.59 -9.20
C VAL A 417 -18.83 22.15 -10.63
N VAL A 418 -18.72 20.84 -10.87
CA VAL A 418 -18.40 20.30 -12.20
C VAL A 418 -19.48 20.69 -13.21
N ARG A 419 -20.76 20.50 -12.88
CA ARG A 419 -21.85 20.81 -13.81
C ARG A 419 -21.85 22.29 -14.24
N GLU A 420 -21.74 23.21 -13.29
CA GLU A 420 -21.82 24.65 -13.58
C GLU A 420 -20.53 25.19 -14.23
N MET A 421 -19.36 24.66 -13.84
CA MET A 421 -18.08 25.08 -14.40
C MET A 421 -17.93 24.67 -15.87
N ARG A 422 -18.38 23.46 -16.25
CA ARG A 422 -18.40 23.03 -17.66
C ARG A 422 -19.18 24.02 -18.55
N ILE A 423 -20.31 24.50 -18.05
CA ILE A 423 -21.14 25.50 -18.73
C ILE A 423 -20.43 26.86 -18.81
N LYS A 424 -19.93 27.38 -17.67
CA LYS A 424 -19.29 28.70 -17.61
C LYS A 424 -17.97 28.79 -18.39
N LEU A 425 -17.19 27.71 -18.39
CA LEU A 425 -15.88 27.65 -19.06
C LEU A 425 -15.97 27.16 -20.51
N LYS A 426 -17.11 26.56 -20.89
CA LYS A 426 -17.29 25.83 -22.16
C LYS A 426 -16.22 24.76 -22.35
N ASP A 427 -15.97 23.98 -21.30
CA ASP A 427 -15.03 22.86 -21.29
C ASP A 427 -15.68 21.64 -20.65
N ASP A 428 -16.09 20.66 -21.46
CA ASP A 428 -16.75 19.44 -20.99
C ASP A 428 -15.81 18.49 -20.24
N HIS A 429 -14.49 18.72 -20.28
CA HIS A 429 -13.49 17.94 -19.57
C HIS A 429 -13.18 18.49 -18.18
N PHE A 430 -13.77 19.63 -17.80
CA PHE A 430 -13.59 20.18 -16.46
C PHE A 430 -13.99 19.12 -15.41
N ASP A 431 -13.10 18.88 -14.45
CA ASP A 431 -13.37 18.04 -13.29
C ASP A 431 -12.67 18.58 -12.04
N ILE A 432 -13.10 18.13 -10.87
CA ILE A 432 -12.42 18.39 -9.60
C ILE A 432 -12.03 17.10 -8.88
N ILE A 433 -10.93 17.18 -8.15
CA ILE A 433 -10.44 16.14 -7.25
C ILE A 433 -10.48 16.66 -5.83
N MET A 434 -11.34 16.05 -5.01
CA MET A 434 -11.46 16.38 -3.60
C MET A 434 -10.25 15.83 -2.83
N LEU A 435 -9.55 16.70 -2.13
CA LEU A 435 -8.37 16.35 -1.35
C LEU A 435 -8.71 16.10 0.11
N GLY A 436 -9.64 16.88 0.66
CA GLY A 436 -10.26 16.56 1.94
C GLY A 436 -10.77 17.80 2.66
N PHE A 437 -11.19 17.59 3.91
CA PHE A 437 -11.81 18.61 4.74
C PHE A 437 -10.99 18.90 6.00
N ARG A 438 -11.03 20.13 6.52
CA ARG A 438 -10.35 20.53 7.77
C ARG A 438 -11.30 21.22 8.77
N PRO A 439 -10.99 21.11 10.08
CA PRO A 439 -11.82 21.64 11.16
C PRO A 439 -11.83 23.17 11.21
N GLY A 440 -12.88 23.69 11.83
CA GLY A 440 -13.33 25.08 11.78
C GLY A 440 -14.77 25.12 11.24
N SER A 441 -15.13 26.20 10.55
CA SER A 441 -16.04 26.08 9.40
C SER A 441 -15.43 25.07 8.42
N VAL A 442 -16.22 24.25 7.71
CA VAL A 442 -15.65 23.21 6.85
C VAL A 442 -14.78 23.84 5.76
N ILE A 443 -13.46 23.63 5.84
CA ILE A 443 -12.53 24.00 4.76
C ILE A 443 -12.40 22.79 3.85
N ALA A 444 -12.81 22.92 2.60
CA ALA A 444 -12.63 21.87 1.59
C ALA A 444 -11.49 22.24 0.64
N TYR A 445 -10.55 21.31 0.47
CA TYR A 445 -9.46 21.43 -0.50
C TYR A 445 -9.76 20.57 -1.72
N PHE A 446 -9.56 21.13 -2.91
CA PHE A 446 -9.71 20.40 -4.16
C PHE A 446 -8.83 20.96 -5.27
N ILE A 447 -8.50 20.12 -6.25
CA ILE A 447 -7.82 20.52 -7.48
C ILE A 447 -8.85 20.58 -8.59
N SER A 448 -8.93 21.70 -9.30
CA SER A 448 -9.68 21.83 -10.54
C SER A 448 -8.79 21.53 -11.74
N LEU A 449 -9.26 20.71 -12.66
CA LEU A 449 -8.52 20.26 -13.85
C LEU A 449 -9.26 20.67 -15.11
N LEU A 450 -8.55 21.25 -16.08
CA LEU A 450 -9.08 21.69 -17.38
C LEU A 450 -8.20 21.18 -18.51
N GLN A 451 -8.80 20.86 -19.66
CA GLN A 451 -8.07 20.48 -20.89
C GLN A 451 -8.08 21.56 -21.96
N LYS A 452 -8.61 22.75 -21.65
CA LYS A 452 -8.65 23.87 -22.59
C LYS A 452 -7.24 24.29 -23.02
N GLN A 453 -7.05 24.50 -24.32
CA GLN A 453 -5.78 24.96 -24.90
C GLN A 453 -5.46 26.41 -24.52
N GLU A 454 -6.49 27.24 -24.33
CA GLU A 454 -6.32 28.62 -23.88
C GLU A 454 -6.17 28.70 -22.35
N PRO A 455 -5.14 29.40 -21.84
CA PRO A 455 -4.93 29.55 -20.40
C PRO A 455 -6.07 30.33 -19.75
N VAL A 456 -6.66 29.77 -18.69
CA VAL A 456 -7.71 30.43 -17.91
C VAL A 456 -7.07 31.20 -16.75
N ASN A 457 -7.44 32.46 -16.57
CA ASN A 457 -6.93 33.27 -15.48
C ASN A 457 -7.44 32.76 -14.12
N VAL A 458 -6.55 32.64 -13.12
CA VAL A 458 -6.90 32.20 -11.76
C VAL A 458 -8.01 33.03 -11.11
N LYS A 459 -8.10 34.33 -11.40
CA LYS A 459 -9.18 35.21 -10.91
C LYS A 459 -10.53 34.83 -11.49
N VAL A 460 -10.58 34.48 -12.78
CA VAL A 460 -11.81 34.02 -13.46
C VAL A 460 -12.26 32.68 -12.86
N MET A 461 -11.32 31.76 -12.65
CA MET A 461 -11.59 30.49 -11.97
C MET A 461 -12.18 30.70 -10.57
N GLN A 462 -11.53 31.56 -9.78
CA GLN A 462 -11.95 31.87 -8.42
C GLN A 462 -13.32 32.57 -8.39
N GLU A 463 -13.58 33.48 -9.32
CA GLU A 463 -14.87 34.18 -9.43
C GLU A 463 -16.01 33.21 -9.75
N TYR A 464 -15.83 32.35 -10.76
CA TYR A 464 -16.86 31.37 -11.14
C TYR A 464 -17.11 30.36 -10.03
N LEU A 465 -16.06 29.82 -9.41
CA LEU A 465 -16.20 28.91 -8.27
C LEU A 465 -16.89 29.59 -7.09
N SER A 466 -16.56 30.86 -6.81
CA SER A 466 -17.19 31.66 -5.76
C SER A 466 -18.69 31.81 -6.02
N GLN A 467 -19.10 32.20 -7.23
CA GLN A 467 -20.52 32.32 -7.60
C GLN A 467 -21.27 30.98 -7.45
N ILE A 468 -20.69 29.89 -7.94
CA ILE A 468 -21.32 28.56 -7.90
C ILE A 468 -21.47 28.06 -6.47
N LEU A 469 -20.41 28.15 -5.67
CA LEU A 469 -20.41 27.64 -4.31
C LEU A 469 -21.30 28.50 -3.39
N LYS A 470 -21.35 29.82 -3.60
CA LYS A 470 -22.30 30.71 -2.91
C LYS A 470 -23.75 30.36 -3.21
N SER A 471 -24.08 30.10 -4.48
CA SER A 471 -25.44 29.67 -4.86
C SER A 471 -25.89 28.37 -4.20
N LYS A 472 -24.95 27.52 -3.79
CA LYS A 472 -25.23 26.23 -3.16
C LYS A 472 -25.17 26.27 -1.63
N PHE A 473 -24.26 27.05 -1.05
CA PHE A 473 -23.92 26.99 0.36
C PHE A 473 -24.12 28.32 1.13
N GLY A 474 -24.57 29.40 0.48
CA GLY A 474 -24.95 30.68 1.09
C GLY A 474 -24.22 31.91 0.51
N ASP A 475 -24.86 33.09 0.54
CA ASP A 475 -24.35 34.31 -0.12
C ASP A 475 -23.28 35.08 0.69
N GLN A 476 -22.19 35.38 -0.02
CA GLN A 476 -21.10 36.35 0.17
C GLN A 476 -20.38 36.54 1.53
N THR A 477 -20.85 36.03 2.65
CA THR A 477 -20.11 36.06 3.94
C THR A 477 -19.72 34.67 4.45
N GLU A 478 -20.38 33.62 3.95
CA GLU A 478 -20.21 32.25 4.43
C GLU A 478 -19.26 31.41 3.57
N VAL A 479 -19.05 31.79 2.32
CA VAL A 479 -18.22 31.04 1.37
C VAL A 479 -17.05 31.89 0.91
N THR A 480 -15.84 31.49 1.27
CA THR A 480 -14.59 32.12 0.78
C THR A 480 -13.84 31.12 -0.07
N VAL A 481 -13.60 31.45 -1.34
CA VAL A 481 -12.85 30.62 -2.29
C VAL A 481 -11.50 31.28 -2.57
N GLN A 482 -10.44 30.48 -2.54
CA GLN A 482 -9.09 30.89 -2.94
C GLN A 482 -8.54 29.85 -3.90
N CYS A 483 -8.05 30.27 -5.07
CA CYS A 483 -7.37 29.40 -6.02
C CYS A 483 -5.97 29.93 -6.32
N LYS A 484 -5.05 29.02 -6.61
CA LYS A 484 -3.68 29.32 -7.03
C LYS A 484 -3.35 28.58 -8.30
#